data_AF-I9GYM7-F1
#
_entry.id   AF-I9GYM7-F1
#
_cell.length_a   1.000
_cell.length_b   1.000
_cell.length_c   1.000
_cell.angle_alpha   90.00
_cell.angle_beta   90.00
_cell.angle_gamma   90.00
#
_symmetry.space_group_name_H-M   'P 1'
#
loop_
_entity.id
_entity.type
_entity.pdbx_description
1 polymer ?
#
loop_
_entity_poly.entity_id
_entity_poly.type
_entity_poly.pdbx_seq_one_letter_code
_entity_poly.pdbx_strand_id
1 'polypeptide(L)'
;MKQVKILMLALVVLMGVGFTSCMNGDDDTTVRRDAFVKVYTGGLGSIYFKDANGFKYYPSATSMATMKSTYGFDPSSGDMAYIIYQYDSATQTVTENTESLQNLQLVYAFGLDATVESVSEKGASNDSIAKAPIRSLDGTIGSSYKYEPVMFDESTLLLQIDYFMGIDGILSHYFTLVYYPNEPAEENTIKLYLRHNNGKDTSTNYTSVNLSGQYPFVFYKAFNLRKLNVPINTDTKIIIETQVNNTNIDLEDKNNTSSKTYEVQIKAKE
;
A
#
# COMPACT_ATOMS: atom_id res chain seq x y z
N MET A 1 7.85 -36.38 -17.90
CA MET A 1 6.77 -36.13 -16.94
C MET A 1 6.65 -34.62 -16.77
N LYS A 2 5.53 -34.05 -17.23
CA LYS A 2 5.30 -32.61 -17.32
C LYS A 2 5.32 -31.99 -15.92
N GLN A 3 6.14 -30.97 -15.73
CA GLN A 3 6.18 -30.22 -14.48
C GLN A 3 4.84 -29.51 -14.28
N VAL A 4 4.19 -29.85 -13.18
CA VAL A 4 3.02 -29.16 -12.66
C VAL A 4 3.46 -27.77 -12.24
N LYS A 5 3.06 -26.76 -13.01
CA LYS A 5 3.24 -25.35 -12.66
C LYS A 5 2.37 -25.07 -11.43
N ILE A 6 3.01 -24.77 -10.32
CA ILE A 6 2.36 -24.32 -9.09
C ILE A 6 1.75 -22.95 -9.38
N LEU A 7 0.42 -22.89 -9.51
CA LEU A 7 -0.35 -21.66 -9.42
C LEU A 7 -0.22 -21.12 -7.99
N MET A 8 0.72 -20.20 -7.78
CA MET A 8 0.78 -19.36 -6.58
C MET A 8 0.95 -17.90 -7.00
N LEU A 9 -0.17 -17.26 -7.34
CA LEU A 9 -0.47 -15.89 -6.95
C LEU A 9 -1.94 -15.56 -7.28
N ALA A 10 -2.88 -16.09 -6.49
CA ALA A 10 -4.19 -15.47 -6.40
C ALA A 10 -4.03 -14.18 -5.58
N LEU A 11 -3.61 -13.12 -6.26
CA LEU A 11 -3.49 -11.77 -5.71
C LEU A 11 -4.90 -11.28 -5.39
N VAL A 12 -5.22 -11.25 -4.10
CA VAL A 12 -6.26 -10.43 -3.45
C VAL A 12 -7.51 -10.20 -4.31
N VAL A 13 -8.24 -11.27 -4.61
CA VAL A 13 -9.68 -11.18 -4.43
C VAL A 13 -9.85 -11.24 -2.91
N LEU A 14 -9.74 -10.08 -2.24
CA LEU A 14 -10.46 -9.92 -0.99
C LEU A 14 -11.88 -10.27 -1.39
N MET A 15 -12.33 -11.45 -0.97
CA MET A 15 -13.63 -11.97 -1.34
C MET A 15 -14.58 -10.82 -1.14
N GLY A 16 -15.13 -10.34 -2.26
CA GLY A 16 -16.47 -9.82 -2.28
C GLY A 16 -17.35 -10.95 -1.78
N VAL A 17 -17.33 -11.18 -0.47
CA VAL A 17 -18.60 -11.24 0.23
C VAL A 17 -19.26 -9.94 -0.15
N GLY A 18 -20.09 -10.03 -1.19
CA GLY A 18 -21.21 -9.13 -1.23
C GLY A 18 -21.76 -9.16 0.18
N PHE A 19 -21.61 -8.06 0.90
CA PHE A 19 -22.78 -7.58 1.60
C PHE A 19 -23.81 -7.33 0.49
N THR A 20 -24.42 -8.41 -0.01
CA THR A 20 -25.81 -8.36 -0.38
C THR A 20 -26.43 -7.89 0.91
N SER A 21 -26.78 -6.62 0.96
CA SER A 21 -27.65 -6.10 1.98
C SER A 21 -28.84 -7.06 1.99
N CYS A 22 -28.89 -8.00 2.94
CA CYS A 22 -30.08 -8.76 3.24
C CYS A 22 -31.03 -7.78 3.92
N MET A 23 -31.58 -6.84 3.15
CA MET A 23 -32.60 -5.92 3.60
C MET A 23 -33.51 -5.60 2.41
N ASN A 24 -34.53 -6.44 2.29
CA ASN A 24 -35.71 -6.34 1.43
C ASN A 24 -35.91 -5.01 0.68
N GLY A 25 -35.71 -5.08 -0.63
CA GLY A 25 -36.18 -4.14 -1.64
C GLY A 25 -35.77 -4.68 -2.99
N ASP A 26 -36.72 -5.16 -3.79
CA ASP A 26 -36.48 -6.00 -4.98
C ASP A 26 -35.71 -5.34 -6.15
N ASP A 27 -35.10 -4.16 -5.96
CA ASP A 27 -34.40 -3.40 -7.02
C ASP A 27 -33.11 -2.67 -6.55
N ASP A 28 -32.43 -3.09 -5.46
CA ASP A 28 -31.13 -2.48 -5.11
C ASP A 28 -30.01 -3.02 -6.01
N THR A 29 -29.67 -2.24 -7.03
CA THR A 29 -28.62 -2.53 -8.00
C THR A 29 -27.28 -1.90 -7.62
N THR A 30 -27.18 -1.25 -6.46
CA THR A 30 -25.98 -0.56 -5.98
C THR A 30 -24.91 -1.55 -5.57
N VAL A 31 -23.77 -1.51 -6.25
CA VAL A 31 -22.60 -2.33 -5.92
C VAL A 31 -21.55 -1.46 -5.25
N ARG A 32 -21.13 -1.84 -4.04
CA ARG A 32 -20.02 -1.21 -3.30
C ARG A 32 -18.81 -2.14 -3.25
N ARG A 33 -17.62 -1.62 -3.59
CA ARG A 33 -16.35 -2.35 -3.59
C ARG A 33 -15.20 -1.41 -3.20
N ASP A 34 -14.02 -1.98 -2.99
CA ASP A 34 -12.78 -1.28 -2.69
C ASP A 34 -11.65 -1.74 -3.63
N ALA A 35 -10.61 -0.90 -3.76
CA ALA A 35 -9.43 -1.21 -4.55
C ALA A 35 -8.19 -0.43 -4.10
N PHE A 36 -7.03 -1.07 -4.22
CA PHE A 36 -5.74 -0.38 -4.25
C PHE A 36 -5.43 0.05 -5.67
N VAL A 37 -5.14 1.33 -5.86
CA VAL A 37 -5.02 1.89 -7.19
C VAL A 37 -3.88 2.89 -7.29
N LYS A 38 -3.32 2.99 -8.49
CA LYS A 38 -2.43 4.06 -8.90
C LYS A 38 -3.22 5.12 -9.65
N VAL A 39 -2.88 6.38 -9.40
CA VAL A 39 -3.58 7.56 -9.92
C VAL A 39 -2.96 7.95 -11.27
N TYR A 40 -3.81 8.26 -12.24
CA TYR A 40 -3.40 8.72 -13.56
C TYR A 40 -4.21 9.95 -13.96
N THR A 41 -3.55 10.86 -14.66
CA THR A 41 -4.22 11.99 -15.31
C THR A 41 -4.48 11.66 -16.78
N GLY A 42 -5.75 11.68 -17.18
CA GLY A 42 -6.22 11.55 -18.54
C GLY A 42 -6.25 12.88 -19.30
N GLY A 43 -6.88 12.86 -20.48
CA GLY A 43 -7.09 14.07 -21.28
C GLY A 43 -7.86 15.14 -20.50
N LEU A 44 -7.52 16.41 -20.77
CA LEU A 44 -8.12 17.59 -20.12
C LEU A 44 -8.00 17.62 -18.58
N GLY A 45 -7.04 16.89 -18.00
CA GLY A 45 -6.78 16.91 -16.56
C GLY A 45 -7.71 16.05 -15.72
N SER A 46 -8.54 15.21 -16.34
CA SER A 46 -9.39 14.25 -15.63
C SER A 46 -8.55 13.20 -14.89
N ILE A 47 -8.95 12.84 -13.67
CA ILE A 47 -8.27 11.78 -12.89
C ILE A 47 -9.00 10.46 -13.12
N TYR A 48 -8.24 9.40 -13.34
CA TYR A 48 -8.72 8.02 -13.27
C TYR A 48 -7.72 7.17 -12.49
N PHE A 49 -8.15 5.99 -12.07
CA PHE A 49 -7.30 5.07 -11.32
C PHE A 49 -7.11 3.75 -12.08
N LYS A 50 -6.03 3.04 -11.75
CA LYS A 50 -5.72 1.72 -12.30
C LYS A 50 -5.25 0.79 -11.19
N ASP A 51 -5.81 -0.40 -11.07
CA ASP A 51 -5.31 -1.42 -10.14
C ASP A 51 -4.06 -2.15 -10.69
N ALA A 52 -3.55 -3.11 -9.92
CA ALA A 52 -2.40 -3.92 -10.30
C ALA A 52 -2.65 -4.82 -11.52
N ASN A 53 -3.91 -5.24 -11.74
CA ASN A 53 -4.32 -6.06 -12.90
C ASN A 53 -4.55 -5.23 -14.16
N GLY A 54 -4.60 -3.91 -14.00
CA GLY A 54 -4.77 -2.94 -15.05
C GLY A 54 -6.20 -2.53 -15.34
N PHE A 55 -7.15 -2.94 -14.48
CA PHE A 55 -8.52 -2.49 -14.50
C PHE A 55 -8.60 -0.99 -14.20
N LYS A 56 -9.41 -0.25 -14.96
CA LYS A 56 -9.49 1.21 -14.87
C LYS A 56 -10.76 1.68 -14.16
N TYR A 57 -10.61 2.62 -13.25
CA TYR A 57 -11.70 3.18 -12.45
C TYR A 57 -11.83 4.66 -12.79
N TYR A 58 -12.95 5.06 -13.38
CA TYR A 58 -13.22 6.44 -13.74
C TYR A 58 -14.26 7.03 -12.79
N PRO A 59 -13.85 7.75 -11.73
CA PRO A 59 -14.77 8.46 -10.86
C PRO A 59 -15.47 9.61 -11.61
N SER A 60 -16.69 9.92 -11.21
CA SER A 60 -17.37 11.11 -11.72
C SER A 60 -16.67 12.39 -11.26
N ALA A 61 -16.76 13.47 -12.05
CA ALA A 61 -16.18 14.76 -11.69
C ALA A 61 -16.76 15.29 -10.36
N THR A 62 -18.06 15.11 -10.16
CA THR A 62 -18.75 15.46 -8.91
C THR A 62 -18.17 14.67 -7.74
N SER A 63 -17.97 13.36 -7.90
CA SER A 63 -17.40 12.51 -6.85
C SER A 63 -15.99 12.94 -6.46
N MET A 64 -15.12 13.23 -7.44
CA MET A 64 -13.78 13.75 -7.17
C MET A 64 -13.81 15.12 -6.46
N ALA A 65 -14.72 16.02 -6.86
CA ALA A 65 -14.89 17.30 -6.20
C ALA A 65 -15.35 17.14 -4.73
N THR A 66 -16.22 16.17 -4.44
CA THR A 66 -16.61 15.83 -3.07
C THR A 66 -15.43 15.27 -2.27
N MET A 67 -14.67 14.32 -2.83
CA MET A 67 -13.49 13.77 -2.18
C MET A 67 -12.47 14.85 -1.80
N LYS A 68 -12.21 15.79 -2.71
CA LYS A 68 -11.32 16.92 -2.46
C LYS A 68 -11.84 17.86 -1.39
N SER A 69 -13.09 18.33 -1.52
CA SER A 69 -13.65 19.36 -0.62
C SER A 69 -13.99 18.85 0.78
N THR A 70 -14.40 17.58 0.90
CA THR A 70 -14.87 17.00 2.17
C THR A 70 -13.78 16.23 2.89
N TYR A 71 -12.94 15.49 2.15
CA TYR A 71 -11.96 14.56 2.71
C TYR A 71 -10.52 14.98 2.44
N GLY A 72 -10.29 16.08 1.72
CA GLY A 72 -8.95 16.57 1.40
C GLY A 72 -8.16 15.69 0.43
N PHE A 73 -8.83 14.74 -0.24
CA PHE A 73 -8.18 13.84 -1.19
C PHE A 73 -7.97 14.54 -2.54
N ASP A 74 -6.73 14.95 -2.80
CA ASP A 74 -6.31 15.68 -4.00
C ASP A 74 -5.03 15.04 -4.60
N PRO A 75 -5.14 13.82 -5.18
CA PRO A 75 -3.97 13.08 -5.61
C PRO A 75 -3.41 13.59 -6.94
N SER A 76 -2.12 13.37 -7.15
CA SER A 76 -1.39 13.63 -8.39
C SER A 76 -1.18 12.34 -9.20
N SER A 77 -0.90 12.48 -10.50
CA SER A 77 -0.57 11.31 -11.33
C SER A 77 0.69 10.61 -10.79
N GLY A 78 0.60 9.30 -10.63
CA GLY A 78 1.66 8.46 -10.07
C GLY A 78 1.49 8.14 -8.59
N ASP A 79 0.65 8.89 -7.87
CA ASP A 79 0.30 8.64 -6.47
C ASP A 79 -0.47 7.31 -6.34
N MET A 80 -0.44 6.76 -5.14
CA MET A 80 -1.14 5.54 -4.77
C MET A 80 -2.27 5.85 -3.81
N ALA A 81 -3.40 5.18 -3.98
CA ALA A 81 -4.56 5.37 -3.13
C ALA A 81 -5.27 4.05 -2.80
N TYR A 82 -5.99 4.06 -1.69
CA TYR A 82 -7.05 3.12 -1.40
C TYR A 82 -8.39 3.82 -1.62
N ILE A 83 -9.25 3.23 -2.44
CA ILE A 83 -10.58 3.78 -2.75
C ILE A 83 -11.68 2.80 -2.34
N ILE A 84 -12.80 3.33 -1.87
CA ILE A 84 -14.07 2.63 -1.76
C ILE A 84 -15.03 3.33 -2.71
N TYR A 85 -15.62 2.57 -3.62
CA TYR A 85 -16.44 3.10 -4.70
C TYR A 85 -17.78 2.37 -4.82
N GLN A 86 -18.72 3.04 -5.47
CA GLN A 86 -20.04 2.55 -5.80
C GLN A 86 -20.36 2.77 -7.27
N TYR A 87 -21.12 1.84 -7.83
CA TYR A 87 -21.73 1.94 -9.15
C TYR A 87 -23.06 1.19 -9.19
N ASP A 88 -23.89 1.50 -10.19
CA ASP A 88 -25.16 0.83 -10.41
C ASP A 88 -24.98 -0.31 -11.43
N SER A 89 -25.19 -1.55 -10.99
CA SER A 89 -25.05 -2.75 -11.81
C SER A 89 -26.11 -2.90 -12.92
N ALA A 90 -27.26 -2.21 -12.82
CA ALA A 90 -28.25 -2.18 -13.89
C ALA A 90 -27.81 -1.30 -15.06
N THR A 91 -26.96 -0.29 -14.81
CA THR A 91 -26.41 0.58 -15.87
C THR A 91 -25.05 0.10 -16.38
N GLN A 92 -24.29 -0.60 -15.54
CA GLN A 92 -22.94 -1.07 -15.85
C GLN A 92 -22.76 -2.51 -15.37
N THR A 93 -23.01 -3.47 -16.27
CA THR A 93 -22.80 -4.89 -16.00
C THR A 93 -21.31 -5.23 -16.02
N VAL A 94 -20.81 -5.84 -14.94
CA VAL A 94 -19.43 -6.34 -14.85
C VAL A 94 -19.38 -7.81 -15.24
N THR A 95 -18.52 -8.12 -16.20
CA THR A 95 -18.23 -9.46 -16.70
C THR A 95 -16.74 -9.75 -16.62
N GLU A 96 -16.32 -10.97 -16.94
CA GLU A 96 -14.90 -11.34 -17.00
C GLU A 96 -14.08 -10.50 -18.01
N ASN A 97 -14.73 -9.94 -19.04
CA ASN A 97 -14.09 -9.12 -20.07
C ASN A 97 -14.17 -7.62 -19.77
N THR A 98 -14.73 -7.23 -18.63
CA THR A 98 -14.81 -5.82 -18.24
C THR A 98 -13.42 -5.36 -17.80
N GLU A 99 -12.88 -4.34 -18.46
CA GLU A 99 -11.57 -3.76 -18.13
C GLU A 99 -11.68 -2.39 -17.44
N SER A 100 -12.89 -1.83 -17.36
CA SER A 100 -13.08 -0.53 -16.71
C SER A 100 -14.50 -0.32 -16.19
N LEU A 101 -14.63 0.60 -15.23
CA LEU A 101 -15.89 1.16 -14.75
C LEU A 101 -15.91 2.68 -14.91
N GLN A 102 -17.07 3.20 -15.28
CA GLN A 102 -17.30 4.61 -15.56
C GLN A 102 -18.18 5.27 -14.50
N ASN A 103 -18.08 6.59 -14.39
CA ASN A 103 -18.95 7.42 -13.57
C ASN A 103 -19.10 6.92 -12.11
N LEU A 104 -18.00 6.45 -11.51
CA LEU A 104 -18.02 5.89 -10.17
C LEU A 104 -18.28 6.97 -9.12
N GLN A 105 -19.03 6.61 -8.08
CA GLN A 105 -19.11 7.40 -6.85
C GLN A 105 -18.10 6.85 -5.84
N LEU A 106 -17.05 7.60 -5.56
CA LEU A 106 -16.19 7.36 -4.41
C LEU A 106 -16.96 7.67 -3.12
N VAL A 107 -16.96 6.70 -2.21
CA VAL A 107 -17.51 6.83 -0.85
C VAL A 107 -16.39 7.19 0.12
N TYR A 108 -15.17 6.74 -0.18
CA TYR A 108 -13.98 7.04 0.58
C TYR A 108 -12.75 6.92 -0.33
N ALA A 109 -11.75 7.78 -0.12
CA ALA A 109 -10.47 7.70 -0.81
C ALA A 109 -9.38 8.28 0.09
N PHE A 110 -8.21 7.63 0.12
CA PHE A 110 -7.07 8.11 0.90
C PHE A 110 -5.75 7.77 0.20
N GLY A 111 -4.78 8.69 0.28
CA GLY A 111 -3.44 8.51 -0.30
C GLY A 111 -2.56 7.59 0.53
N LEU A 112 -1.80 6.74 -0.12
CA LEU A 112 -0.93 5.73 0.53
C LEU A 112 0.56 6.07 0.42
N ASP A 113 0.91 7.12 -0.32
CA ASP A 113 2.30 7.44 -0.60
C ASP A 113 3.11 7.74 0.66
N ALA A 114 4.24 7.05 0.74
CA ALA A 114 5.27 7.21 1.74
C ALA A 114 6.58 7.65 1.09
N THR A 115 7.52 8.08 1.92
CA THR A 115 8.71 8.76 1.44
C THR A 115 9.75 7.75 0.94
N VAL A 116 10.40 8.08 -0.18
CA VAL A 116 11.57 7.36 -0.70
C VAL A 116 12.69 8.38 -0.86
N GLU A 117 13.85 8.10 -0.28
CA GLU A 117 15.01 9.00 -0.25
C GLU A 117 16.28 8.26 -0.70
N SER A 118 17.15 8.98 -1.40
CA SER A 118 18.51 8.53 -1.71
C SER A 118 19.49 9.44 -0.97
N VAL A 119 20.31 8.85 -0.11
CA VAL A 119 21.19 9.57 0.82
C VAL A 119 22.61 9.05 0.65
N SER A 120 23.60 9.94 0.52
CA SER A 120 24.97 9.56 0.18
C SER A 120 25.63 8.62 1.20
N GLU A 121 25.30 8.78 2.49
CA GLU A 121 25.86 8.01 3.59
C GLU A 121 24.92 8.00 4.81
N LYS A 122 25.08 6.97 5.67
CA LYS A 122 24.30 6.82 6.90
C LYS A 122 24.63 7.94 7.89
N GLY A 123 23.61 8.57 8.45
CA GLY A 123 23.74 9.65 9.43
C GLY A 123 24.02 11.03 8.83
N ALA A 124 23.95 11.18 7.51
CA ALA A 124 23.97 12.51 6.88
C ALA A 124 22.82 13.39 7.41
N SER A 125 22.94 14.72 7.28
CA SER A 125 21.94 15.65 7.83
C SER A 125 20.54 15.50 7.21
N ASN A 126 20.47 15.00 5.98
CA ASN A 126 19.23 14.67 5.27
C ASN A 126 18.83 13.19 5.38
N ASP A 127 19.52 12.40 6.21
CA ASP A 127 19.20 10.98 6.41
C ASP A 127 18.01 10.82 7.35
N SER A 128 16.97 10.16 6.87
CA SER A 128 15.88 9.70 7.74
C SER A 128 16.38 8.56 8.63
N ILE A 129 16.40 8.78 9.95
CA ILE A 129 16.75 7.75 10.94
C ILE A 129 15.49 7.25 11.64
N ALA A 130 15.44 5.94 11.89
CA ALA A 130 14.34 5.32 12.63
C ALA A 130 14.30 5.87 14.06
N LYS A 131 13.09 6.08 14.58
CA LYS A 131 12.84 6.47 15.98
C LYS A 131 11.97 5.49 16.75
N ALA A 132 11.34 4.55 16.03
CA ALA A 132 10.58 3.48 16.60
C ALA A 132 10.74 2.22 15.75
N PRO A 133 10.66 1.02 16.36
CA PRO A 133 10.65 -0.22 15.62
C PRO A 133 9.28 -0.43 14.99
N ILE A 134 9.20 -1.26 13.96
CA ILE A 134 7.93 -1.87 13.54
C ILE A 134 7.77 -3.21 14.24
N ARG A 135 6.60 -3.84 14.14
CA ARG A 135 6.40 -5.23 14.56
C ARG A 135 6.77 -6.20 13.45
N SER A 136 6.26 -5.99 12.24
CA SER A 136 6.55 -6.84 11.09
C SER A 136 6.16 -6.21 9.74
N LEU A 137 6.74 -6.72 8.66
CA LEU A 137 6.25 -6.53 7.28
C LEU A 137 5.59 -7.79 6.70
N ASP A 138 5.65 -8.90 7.42
CA ASP A 138 5.00 -10.16 7.05
C ASP A 138 4.23 -10.77 8.22
N GLY A 139 3.20 -11.54 7.91
CA GLY A 139 2.45 -12.24 8.94
C GLY A 139 1.13 -12.81 8.44
N THR A 140 0.29 -13.20 9.38
CA THR A 140 -1.07 -13.67 9.11
C THR A 140 -2.06 -12.94 10.00
N ILE A 141 -3.08 -12.32 9.40
CA ILE A 141 -4.21 -11.70 10.08
C ILE A 141 -5.37 -12.70 10.07
N GLY A 142 -5.90 -13.01 11.25
CA GLY A 142 -6.91 -14.05 11.40
C GLY A 142 -6.38 -15.42 10.99
N SER A 143 -7.19 -16.21 10.29
CA SER A 143 -6.86 -17.58 9.90
C SER A 143 -6.30 -17.73 8.48
N SER A 144 -6.38 -16.70 7.63
CA SER A 144 -6.14 -16.87 6.19
C SER A 144 -5.43 -15.70 5.50
N TYR A 145 -5.51 -14.48 6.03
CA TYR A 145 -4.95 -13.34 5.33
C TYR A 145 -3.45 -13.23 5.61
N LYS A 146 -2.63 -13.70 4.66
CA LYS A 146 -1.18 -13.51 4.70
C LYS A 146 -0.82 -12.17 4.07
N TYR A 147 0.11 -11.47 4.71
CA TYR A 147 0.70 -10.26 4.15
C TYR A 147 2.22 -10.39 4.14
N GLU A 148 2.83 -9.75 3.15
CA GLU A 148 4.27 -9.67 2.93
C GLU A 148 4.53 -8.49 1.96
N PRO A 149 5.75 -7.94 1.91
CA PRO A 149 6.08 -6.90 0.92
C PRO A 149 5.81 -7.33 -0.52
N VAL A 150 5.11 -6.50 -1.30
CA VAL A 150 4.77 -6.82 -2.70
C VAL A 150 4.99 -5.64 -3.64
N MET A 151 5.40 -5.92 -4.87
CA MET A 151 5.37 -4.93 -5.95
C MET A 151 3.93 -4.77 -6.45
N PHE A 152 3.38 -3.56 -6.35
CA PHE A 152 2.08 -3.23 -6.93
C PHE A 152 2.17 -3.12 -8.46
N ASP A 153 3.24 -2.48 -8.94
CA ASP A 153 3.67 -2.48 -10.33
C ASP A 153 5.22 -2.50 -10.39
N GLU A 154 5.81 -2.42 -11.57
CA GLU A 154 7.28 -2.45 -11.78
C GLU A 154 8.06 -1.38 -11.00
N SER A 155 7.38 -0.36 -10.46
CA SER A 155 8.00 0.82 -9.86
C SER A 155 7.44 1.22 -8.49
N THR A 156 6.39 0.55 -8.03
CA THR A 156 5.72 0.87 -6.77
C THR A 156 5.76 -0.34 -5.85
N LEU A 157 6.44 -0.20 -4.73
CA LEU A 157 6.43 -1.18 -3.64
C LEU A 157 5.27 -0.85 -2.68
N LEU A 158 4.43 -1.83 -2.39
CA LEU A 158 3.34 -1.73 -1.42
C LEU A 158 3.70 -2.56 -0.19
N LEU A 159 3.80 -1.89 0.96
CA LEU A 159 4.10 -2.51 2.24
C LEU A 159 2.86 -2.52 3.13
N GLN A 160 2.65 -3.66 3.78
CA GLN A 160 1.77 -3.78 4.93
C GLN A 160 2.62 -3.75 6.20
N ILE A 161 2.53 -2.68 6.97
CA ILE A 161 3.43 -2.42 8.09
C ILE A 161 2.67 -2.59 9.40
N ASP A 162 2.94 -3.66 10.14
CA ASP A 162 2.44 -3.84 11.52
C ASP A 162 3.33 -3.03 12.47
N TYR A 163 2.75 -2.17 13.29
CA TYR A 163 3.45 -1.37 14.30
C TYR A 163 2.51 -0.97 15.44
N PHE A 164 3.06 -0.67 16.61
CA PHE A 164 2.29 -0.18 17.75
C PHE A 164 1.84 1.26 17.56
N MET A 165 0.60 1.55 17.96
CA MET A 165 0.04 2.89 17.88
C MET A 165 -1.13 3.09 18.86
N GLY A 166 -1.57 4.33 18.97
CA GLY A 166 -2.80 4.76 19.63
C GLY A 166 -3.74 5.44 18.62
N ILE A 167 -5.03 5.51 18.98
CA ILE A 167 -6.04 6.21 18.14
C ILE A 167 -5.69 7.70 18.02
N ASP A 168 -5.23 8.31 19.12
CA ASP A 168 -4.82 9.72 19.13
C ASP A 168 -3.56 9.98 18.27
N GLY A 169 -2.77 8.93 18.03
CA GLY A 169 -1.53 8.97 17.25
C GLY A 169 -1.70 8.59 15.78
N ILE A 170 -2.91 8.41 15.27
CA ILE A 170 -3.16 7.78 13.95
C ILE A 170 -2.46 8.46 12.77
N LEU A 171 -2.23 9.77 12.84
CA LEU A 171 -1.52 10.57 11.82
C LEU A 171 -0.07 10.92 12.22
N SER A 172 0.42 10.44 13.36
CA SER A 172 1.77 10.74 13.87
C SER A 172 2.87 9.90 13.21
N HIS A 173 2.50 8.75 12.66
CA HIS A 173 3.45 7.79 12.12
C HIS A 173 3.80 8.09 10.67
N TYR A 174 5.09 8.10 10.37
CA TYR A 174 5.61 8.23 9.02
C TYR A 174 6.72 7.22 8.76
N PHE A 175 6.82 6.83 7.49
CA PHE A 175 7.72 5.79 7.03
C PHE A 175 8.52 6.30 5.84
N THR A 176 9.82 6.07 5.88
CA THR A 176 10.73 6.41 4.79
C THR A 176 11.50 5.17 4.38
N LEU A 177 11.56 4.88 3.07
CA LEU A 177 12.57 3.98 2.52
C LEU A 177 13.80 4.78 2.11
N VAL A 178 14.92 4.48 2.75
CA VAL A 178 16.20 5.12 2.47
C VAL A 178 17.08 4.19 1.66
N TYR A 179 17.62 4.71 0.57
CA TYR A 179 18.64 4.08 -0.26
C TYR A 179 19.99 4.76 -0.06
N TYR A 180 21.04 3.99 0.13
CA TYR A 180 22.42 4.48 0.20
C TYR A 180 23.17 4.02 -1.06
N PRO A 181 23.36 4.88 -2.09
CA PRO A 181 23.90 4.47 -3.38
C PRO A 181 25.37 4.04 -3.33
N ASN A 182 26.10 4.47 -2.29
CA ASN A 182 27.50 4.11 -2.08
C ASN A 182 27.67 2.85 -1.21
N GLU A 183 26.58 2.29 -0.65
CA GLU A 183 26.65 1.05 0.11
C GLU A 183 26.81 -0.13 -0.87
N PRO A 184 27.83 -0.98 -0.70
CA PRO A 184 28.00 -2.16 -1.54
C PRO A 184 26.77 -3.06 -1.46
N ALA A 185 26.27 -3.47 -2.62
CA ALA A 185 25.20 -4.46 -2.76
C ALA A 185 25.62 -5.54 -3.76
N GLU A 186 24.97 -6.69 -3.67
CA GLU A 186 25.08 -7.72 -4.70
C GLU A 186 24.63 -7.18 -6.07
N GLU A 187 25.11 -7.80 -7.14
CA GLU A 187 24.66 -7.47 -8.49
C GLU A 187 23.13 -7.55 -8.60
N ASN A 188 22.52 -6.63 -9.35
CA ASN A 188 21.08 -6.50 -9.51
C ASN A 188 20.29 -6.42 -8.19
N THR A 189 20.90 -5.95 -7.11
CA THR A 189 20.25 -5.85 -5.80
C THR A 189 20.15 -4.40 -5.35
N ILE A 190 18.95 -3.96 -5.00
CA ILE A 190 18.70 -2.67 -4.37
C ILE A 190 18.42 -2.91 -2.89
N LYS A 191 19.31 -2.44 -2.03
CA LYS A 191 19.15 -2.50 -0.58
C LYS A 191 18.52 -1.21 -0.06
N LEU A 192 17.36 -1.33 0.57
CA LEU A 192 16.59 -0.25 1.14
C LEU A 192 16.46 -0.43 2.65
N TYR A 193 16.41 0.69 3.36
CA TYR A 193 16.21 0.73 4.80
C TYR A 193 14.85 1.34 5.11
N LEU A 194 13.95 0.57 5.70
CA LEU A 194 12.69 1.11 6.19
C LEU A 194 12.92 1.79 7.54
N ARG A 195 12.54 3.06 7.60
CA ARG A 195 12.67 3.93 8.76
C ARG A 195 11.29 4.26 9.26
N HIS A 196 10.98 3.82 10.48
CA HIS A 196 9.73 4.14 11.14
C HIS A 196 9.97 5.26 12.15
N ASN A 197 9.09 6.25 12.12
CA ASN A 197 9.04 7.32 13.09
C ASN A 197 7.61 7.45 13.61
N ASN A 198 7.44 7.29 14.92
CA ASN A 198 6.17 7.37 15.62
C ASN A 198 5.74 8.80 15.97
N GLY A 199 6.55 9.81 15.62
CA GLY A 199 6.26 11.21 15.91
C GLY A 199 6.10 11.45 17.42
N LYS A 200 4.87 11.70 17.84
CA LYS A 200 4.51 11.91 19.26
C LYS A 200 3.79 10.71 19.88
N ASP A 201 3.48 9.67 19.11
CA ASP A 201 2.75 8.51 19.60
C ASP A 201 3.66 7.61 20.44
N THR A 202 3.25 7.38 21.68
CA THR A 202 3.94 6.50 22.62
C THR A 202 3.08 5.30 23.03
N SER A 203 1.92 5.11 22.39
CA SER A 203 0.97 4.06 22.73
C SER A 203 1.41 2.70 22.19
N THR A 204 1.14 1.67 22.99
CA THR A 204 1.21 0.25 22.62
C THR A 204 -0.16 -0.44 22.71
N ASN A 205 -1.23 0.32 22.89
CA ASN A 205 -2.58 -0.21 23.14
C ASN A 205 -3.20 -0.90 21.92
N TYR A 206 -2.80 -0.49 20.72
CA TYR A 206 -3.24 -1.07 19.46
C TYR A 206 -2.04 -1.28 18.54
N THR A 207 -2.28 -2.02 17.48
CA THR A 207 -1.40 -2.06 16.32
C THR A 207 -2.13 -1.59 15.06
N SER A 208 -1.38 -1.21 14.03
CA SER A 208 -1.93 -0.86 12.73
C SER A 208 -2.78 -1.99 12.13
N VAL A 209 -2.48 -3.26 12.43
CA VAL A 209 -3.32 -4.43 12.07
C VAL A 209 -4.69 -4.37 12.75
N ASN A 210 -4.76 -3.99 14.04
CA ASN A 210 -6.05 -3.90 14.73
C ASN A 210 -6.97 -2.84 14.11
N LEU A 211 -6.39 -1.79 13.53
CA LEU A 211 -7.10 -0.64 12.99
C LEU A 211 -7.26 -0.68 11.46
N SER A 212 -6.64 -1.63 10.76
CA SER A 212 -6.57 -1.65 9.29
C SER A 212 -7.93 -1.77 8.60
N GLY A 213 -8.92 -2.40 9.25
CA GLY A 213 -10.28 -2.51 8.71
C GLY A 213 -11.04 -1.19 8.69
N GLN A 214 -10.76 -0.30 9.65
CA GLN A 214 -11.38 1.03 9.73
C GLN A 214 -10.54 2.09 9.02
N TYR A 215 -9.22 1.97 9.12
CA TYR A 215 -8.25 2.94 8.61
C TYR A 215 -7.17 2.23 7.78
N PRO A 216 -7.46 1.79 6.54
CA PRO A 216 -6.49 1.04 5.73
C PRO A 216 -5.13 1.73 5.60
N PHE A 217 -5.13 3.07 5.51
CA PHE A 217 -3.91 3.85 5.38
C PHE A 217 -2.94 3.73 6.55
N VAL A 218 -3.34 3.26 7.74
CA VAL A 218 -2.38 3.02 8.82
C VAL A 218 -1.51 1.81 8.51
N PHE A 219 -2.09 0.78 7.90
CA PHE A 219 -1.42 -0.49 7.62
C PHE A 219 -0.72 -0.51 6.26
N TYR A 220 -1.34 0.07 5.22
CA TYR A 220 -0.79 0.08 3.86
C TYR A 220 0.02 1.35 3.61
N LYS A 221 1.23 1.21 3.06
CA LYS A 221 2.09 2.30 2.58
C LYS A 221 2.69 1.97 1.23
N ALA A 222 2.67 2.92 0.31
CA ALA A 222 3.20 2.76 -1.03
C ALA A 222 4.45 3.61 -1.24
N PHE A 223 5.44 3.04 -1.90
CA PHE A 223 6.75 3.66 -2.11
C PHE A 223 7.07 3.64 -3.60
N ASN A 224 7.14 4.84 -4.19
CA ASN A 224 7.52 5.01 -5.59
C ASN A 224 9.04 4.93 -5.75
N LEU A 225 9.52 3.78 -6.21
CA LEU A 225 10.94 3.48 -6.35
C LEU A 225 11.60 4.21 -7.54
N ARG A 226 10.82 4.83 -8.45
CA ARG A 226 11.42 5.69 -9.50
C ARG A 226 12.21 6.86 -8.91
N LYS A 227 11.87 7.28 -7.69
CA LYS A 227 12.57 8.34 -6.95
C LYS A 227 14.03 8.00 -6.63
N LEU A 228 14.42 6.72 -6.70
CA LEU A 228 15.79 6.28 -6.49
C LEU A 228 16.73 6.66 -7.63
N ASN A 229 16.20 6.96 -8.83
CA ASN A 229 16.99 7.25 -10.03
C ASN A 229 18.01 6.15 -10.40
N VAL A 230 17.71 4.90 -10.06
CA VAL A 230 18.48 3.72 -10.47
C VAL A 230 17.67 2.86 -11.43
N PRO A 231 18.32 2.10 -12.34
CA PRO A 231 17.62 1.14 -13.18
C PRO A 231 16.93 0.08 -12.32
N ILE A 232 15.64 -0.15 -12.57
CA ILE A 232 14.84 -1.19 -11.93
C ILE A 232 14.20 -2.01 -13.05
N ASN A 233 14.44 -3.31 -13.05
CA ASN A 233 13.95 -4.26 -14.06
C ASN A 233 13.50 -5.57 -13.40
N THR A 234 13.02 -6.52 -14.19
CA THR A 234 12.52 -7.82 -13.71
C THR A 234 13.57 -8.69 -13.02
N ASP A 235 14.86 -8.44 -13.26
CA ASP A 235 15.97 -9.17 -12.63
C ASP A 235 16.43 -8.51 -11.33
N THR A 236 15.84 -7.36 -10.97
CA THR A 236 16.21 -6.60 -9.78
C THR A 236 15.60 -7.23 -8.53
N LYS A 237 16.47 -7.60 -7.59
CA LYS A 237 16.10 -8.03 -6.23
C LYS A 237 16.05 -6.81 -5.32
N ILE A 238 14.93 -6.61 -4.62
CA ILE A 238 14.80 -5.57 -3.60
C ILE A 238 14.99 -6.22 -2.23
N ILE A 239 15.91 -5.67 -1.45
CA ILE A 239 16.12 -6.04 -0.05
C ILE A 239 15.63 -4.90 0.82
N ILE A 240 14.77 -5.19 1.80
CA ILE A 240 14.28 -4.22 2.79
C ILE A 240 14.82 -4.63 4.15
N GLU A 241 15.68 -3.80 4.72
CA GLU A 241 16.19 -3.95 6.09
C GLU A 241 15.42 -3.01 7.03
N THR A 242 14.99 -3.51 8.18
CA THR A 242 14.23 -2.72 9.17
C THR A 242 14.47 -3.22 10.59
N GLN A 243 14.20 -2.37 11.57
CA GLN A 243 14.27 -2.71 12.99
C GLN A 243 12.89 -3.17 13.47
N VAL A 244 12.83 -4.37 14.04
CA VAL A 244 11.59 -5.00 14.50
C VAL A 244 11.60 -5.24 16.00
N ASN A 245 10.48 -4.96 16.66
CA ASN A 245 10.21 -5.24 18.07
C ASN A 245 8.72 -5.52 18.23
N ASN A 246 8.40 -6.71 18.76
CA ASN A 246 7.03 -7.18 18.91
C ASN A 246 6.44 -6.96 20.31
N THR A 247 7.19 -6.34 21.23
CA THR A 247 6.80 -6.19 22.64
C THR A 247 6.61 -4.74 23.05
N ASN A 248 7.40 -3.80 22.54
CA ASN A 248 7.31 -2.38 22.86
C ASN A 248 7.77 -1.49 21.68
N ILE A 249 7.83 -0.18 21.92
CA ILE A 249 8.22 0.86 20.93
C ILE A 249 9.64 1.38 21.14
N ASP A 250 10.39 0.85 22.10
CA ASP A 250 11.76 1.29 22.38
C ASP A 250 12.72 0.69 21.35
N LEU A 251 13.23 1.55 20.48
CA LEU A 251 14.20 1.17 19.45
C LEU A 251 15.50 0.66 20.05
N GLU A 252 15.89 1.18 21.22
CA GLU A 252 17.16 0.87 21.88
C GLU A 252 17.09 -0.34 22.82
N ASP A 253 15.91 -0.98 22.93
CA ASP A 253 15.73 -2.20 23.69
C ASP A 253 16.47 -3.38 23.04
N LYS A 254 17.72 -3.58 23.43
CA LYS A 254 18.62 -4.62 22.91
C LYS A 254 18.12 -6.05 23.12
N ASN A 255 17.14 -6.28 23.99
CA ASN A 255 16.60 -7.61 24.24
C ASN A 255 15.44 -7.94 23.29
N ASN A 256 14.76 -6.93 22.75
CA ASN A 256 13.53 -7.12 21.97
C ASN A 256 13.62 -6.55 20.54
N THR A 257 14.48 -5.56 20.32
CA THR A 257 14.70 -4.95 19.00
C THR A 257 15.80 -5.67 18.25
N SER A 258 15.50 -6.09 17.02
CA SER A 258 16.45 -6.76 16.12
C SER A 258 16.33 -6.24 14.68
N SER A 259 17.38 -6.41 13.88
CA SER A 259 17.30 -6.15 12.44
C SER A 259 16.67 -7.36 11.74
N LYS A 260 15.71 -7.09 10.85
CA LYS A 260 15.09 -8.10 9.98
C LYS A 260 15.16 -7.65 8.53
N THR A 261 15.41 -8.62 7.66
CA THR A 261 15.54 -8.42 6.22
C THR A 261 14.40 -9.12 5.50
N TYR A 262 13.85 -8.46 4.48
CA TYR A 262 12.81 -8.97 3.61
C TYR A 262 13.28 -8.87 2.16
N GLU A 263 12.98 -9.88 1.35
CA GLU A 263 13.31 -9.89 -0.07
C GLU A 263 12.04 -9.76 -0.90
N VAL A 264 12.09 -8.93 -1.93
CA VAL A 264 11.00 -8.72 -2.89
C VAL A 264 11.56 -8.85 -4.29
N GLN A 265 10.94 -9.72 -5.08
CA GLN A 265 11.26 -9.90 -6.49
C GLN A 265 10.30 -9.08 -7.35
N ILE A 266 10.83 -8.41 -8.37
CA ILE A 266 10.00 -7.72 -9.35
C ILE A 266 9.40 -8.75 -10.28
N LYS A 267 8.07 -8.86 -10.26
CA LYS A 267 7.37 -9.79 -11.14
C LYS A 267 7.39 -9.26 -12.57
N ALA A 268 7.72 -10.13 -13.51
CA ALA A 268 7.48 -9.86 -14.92
C ALA A 268 5.96 -9.71 -15.14
N LYS A 269 5.55 -8.76 -15.98
CA LYS A 269 4.19 -8.77 -16.52
C LYS A 269 4.06 -9.97 -17.45
N GLU A 270 3.14 -10.87 -17.15
CA GLU A 270 2.69 -11.91 -18.09
C GLU A 270 1.89 -11.30 -19.25
#